data_AF-A0A161Y672-F1
#
_entry.id   AF-A0A161Y672-F1
#
_cell.length_a   1.000
_cell.length_b   1.000
_cell.length_c   1.000
_cell.angle_alpha   90.00
_cell.angle_beta   90.00
_cell.angle_gamma   90.00
#
_symmetry.space_group_name_H-M   'P 1'
#
loop_
_entity.id
_entity.type
_entity.pdbx_description
1 polymer ?
#
loop_
_entity_poly.entity_id
_entity_poly.type
_entity_poly.pdbx_seq_one_letter_code
_entity_poly.pdbx_strand_id
1 'polypeptide(L)'
;MTGIIMKVITYPFILIVSDYLFRDIYYSYIYQPIFIAVILAVAGNLMELSLLKLGTLLISTAADFLLAFVIIYFSQFILPGSRVTLMGAALASTLLALAEYFQHLYLIRSGKTEKSE
;
A
#
# COMPACT_ATOMS: atom_id res chain seq x y z
N MET A 1 -11.35 9.78 7.23
CA MET A 1 -11.13 8.76 8.29
C MET A 1 -11.39 7.32 7.82
N THR A 2 -12.39 7.05 6.98
CA THR A 2 -12.67 5.68 6.50
C THR A 2 -11.52 5.07 5.68
N GLY A 3 -10.82 5.88 4.87
CA GLY A 3 -9.70 5.43 4.03
C GLY A 3 -8.53 4.86 4.83
N ILE A 4 -8.00 5.63 5.79
CA ILE A 4 -6.86 5.19 6.62
C ILE A 4 -7.14 3.90 7.41
N ILE A 5 -8.36 3.74 7.93
CA ILE A 5 -8.75 2.55 8.70
C ILE A 5 -8.71 1.31 7.80
N MET A 6 -9.21 1.41 6.56
CA MET A 6 -9.14 0.31 5.60
C MET A 6 -7.68 -0.02 5.26
N LYS A 7 -6.82 0.98 5.02
CA LYS A 7 -5.41 0.77 4.71
C LYS A 7 -4.63 0.08 5.83
N VAL A 8 -4.88 0.49 7.08
CA VAL A 8 -4.24 -0.12 8.27
C VAL A 8 -4.55 -1.62 8.40
N ILE A 9 -5.67 -2.10 7.86
CA ILE A 9 -6.02 -3.53 7.88
C ILE A 9 -5.55 -4.23 6.59
N THR A 10 -5.78 -3.61 5.43
CA THR A 10 -5.50 -4.22 4.14
C THR A 10 -4.00 -4.34 3.85
N TYR A 11 -3.20 -3.35 4.23
CA TYR A 11 -1.77 -3.36 3.90
C TYR A 11 -0.98 -4.42 4.67
N PRO A 12 -1.13 -4.58 6.00
CA PRO A 12 -0.43 -5.65 6.69
C PRO A 12 -0.83 -7.01 6.16
N PHE A 13 -2.13 -7.21 5.87
CA PHE A 13 -2.62 -8.45 5.31
C PHE A 13 -1.94 -8.79 3.97
N ILE A 14 -1.90 -7.83 3.03
CA ILE A 14 -1.27 -8.05 1.72
C ILE A 14 0.23 -8.28 1.86
N LEU A 15 0.95 -7.52 2.70
CA LEU A 15 2.39 -7.71 2.86
C LEU A 15 2.74 -9.04 3.54
N ILE A 16 1.99 -9.46 4.56
CA ILE A 16 2.17 -10.76 5.21
C ILE A 16 1.89 -11.88 4.19
N VAL A 17 0.78 -11.80 3.45
CA VAL A 17 0.47 -12.80 2.42
C VAL A 17 1.55 -12.84 1.34
N SER A 18 2.07 -11.68 0.94
CA SER A 18 3.13 -11.57 -0.07
C SER A 18 4.45 -12.18 0.41
N ASP A 19 4.79 -12.00 1.69
CA ASP A 19 5.95 -12.62 2.34
C ASP A 19 5.87 -14.15 2.36
N TYR A 20 4.67 -14.71 2.57
CA TYR A 20 4.46 -16.16 2.52
C TYR A 20 4.36 -16.73 1.10
N LEU A 21 3.79 -15.96 0.17
CA LEU A 21 3.47 -16.44 -1.19
C LEU A 21 4.67 -16.31 -2.14
N PHE A 22 5.44 -15.22 -2.04
CA PHE A 22 6.52 -14.92 -2.96
C PHE A 22 7.88 -15.18 -2.32
N ARG A 23 8.72 -15.97 -3.00
CA ARG A 23 10.11 -16.19 -2.57
C ARG A 23 10.99 -14.94 -2.71
N ASP A 24 10.51 -13.96 -3.46
CA ASP A 24 11.16 -12.69 -3.77
C ASP A 24 11.00 -11.63 -2.67
N ILE A 25 10.16 -11.91 -1.66
CA ILE A 25 9.94 -11.08 -0.49
C ILE A 25 10.15 -11.96 0.72
N TYR A 26 11.07 -11.53 1.59
CA TYR A 26 11.34 -12.24 2.82
C TYR A 26 11.59 -11.24 3.94
N TYR A 27 10.72 -11.26 4.94
CA TYR A 27 10.88 -10.58 6.21
C TYR A 27 11.26 -11.60 7.28
N SER A 28 12.32 -11.32 8.04
CA SER A 28 12.81 -12.24 9.07
C SER A 28 11.85 -12.39 10.25
N TYR A 29 11.03 -11.37 10.50
CA TYR A 29 10.09 -11.35 11.62
C TYR A 29 8.75 -10.78 11.20
N ILE A 30 7.65 -11.32 11.72
CA ILE A 30 6.28 -10.91 11.35
C ILE A 30 5.96 -9.44 11.65
N TYR A 31 6.66 -8.81 12.60
CA TYR A 31 6.46 -7.38 12.91
C TYR A 31 7.02 -6.46 11.83
N GLN A 32 7.96 -6.93 11.01
CA GLN A 32 8.58 -6.16 9.92
C GLN A 32 7.57 -5.77 8.82
N PRO A 33 6.79 -6.69 8.22
CA PRO A 33 5.77 -6.31 7.24
C PRO A 33 4.65 -5.47 7.86
N ILE A 34 4.32 -5.67 9.15
CA ILE A 34 3.34 -4.83 9.87
C ILE A 34 3.87 -3.39 9.99
N PHE A 35 5.12 -3.22 10.38
CA PHE A 35 5.74 -1.90 10.49
C PHE A 35 5.76 -1.16 9.15
N ILE A 36 6.14 -1.85 8.07
CA ILE A 36 6.11 -1.27 6.71
C ILE A 36 4.68 -0.94 6.28
N ALA A 37 3.71 -1.80 6.59
CA ALA A 37 2.31 -1.54 6.28
C ALA A 37 1.76 -0.29 6.98
N VAL A 38 2.17 -0.02 8.23
CA VAL A 38 1.78 1.21 8.92
C VAL A 38 2.35 2.43 8.22
N ILE A 39 3.64 2.41 7.83
CA ILE A 39 4.27 3.50 7.07
C ILE A 39 3.53 3.73 5.76
N LEU A 40 3.24 2.66 5.03
CA LEU A 40 2.49 2.72 3.78
C LEU A 40 1.10 3.29 3.99
N ALA A 41 0.37 2.87 5.04
CA ALA A 41 -1.00 3.34 5.30
C ALA A 41 -1.02 4.85 5.57
N VAL A 42 -0.03 5.36 6.31
CA VAL A 42 0.12 6.80 6.53
C VAL A 42 0.47 7.52 5.21
N ALA A 43 1.49 7.05 4.49
CA ALA A 43 1.95 7.68 3.26
C ALA A 43 0.87 7.69 2.16
N GLY A 44 0.20 6.56 1.95
CA GLY A 44 -0.91 6.42 1.01
C GLY A 44 -2.13 7.22 1.43
N ASN A 45 -2.41 7.39 2.72
CA ASN A 45 -3.48 8.28 3.16
C ASN A 45 -3.14 9.76 2.85
N LEU A 46 -1.89 10.19 3.06
CA LEU A 46 -1.47 11.55 2.68
C LEU A 46 -1.58 11.79 1.17
N MET A 47 -1.22 10.80 0.34
CA MET A 47 -1.43 10.86 -1.11
C MET A 47 -2.92 10.92 -1.45
N GLU A 48 -3.75 10.11 -0.82
CA GLU A 48 -5.19 10.12 -1.03
C GLU A 48 -5.80 11.50 -0.74
N LEU A 49 -5.44 12.12 0.39
CA LEU A 49 -5.90 13.47 0.76
C LEU A 49 -5.52 14.53 -0.28
N SER A 50 -4.35 14.41 -0.89
CA SER A 50 -3.87 15.38 -1.89
C SER A 50 -4.42 15.11 -3.29
N LEU A 51 -4.47 13.85 -3.72
CA LEU A 51 -4.72 13.45 -5.10
C LEU A 51 -6.13 12.94 -5.38
N LEU A 52 -6.83 12.31 -4.42
CA LEU A 52 -8.07 11.58 -4.69
C LEU A 52 -9.23 12.53 -5.06
N LYS A 53 -9.71 12.43 -6.29
CA LYS A 53 -10.89 13.09 -6.88
C LYS A 53 -11.50 12.17 -7.94
N LEU A 54 -12.76 12.41 -8.33
CA LEU A 54 -13.49 11.58 -9.31
C LEU A 54 -12.73 11.35 -10.64
N GLY A 55 -11.88 12.29 -11.05
CA GLY A 55 -11.09 12.21 -12.30
C GLY A 55 -9.63 11.76 -12.15
N THR A 56 -9.14 11.53 -10.93
CA THR A 56 -7.73 11.22 -10.67
C THR A 56 -7.51 9.80 -10.16
N LEU A 57 -8.52 8.93 -10.22
CA LEU A 57 -8.47 7.56 -9.67
C LEU A 57 -7.26 6.77 -10.20
N LEU A 58 -7.03 6.78 -11.51
CA LEU A 58 -5.88 6.11 -12.13
C LEU A 58 -4.53 6.73 -11.71
N ILE A 59 -4.48 8.06 -11.63
CA ILE A 59 -3.26 8.78 -11.23
C ILE A 59 -2.93 8.49 -9.76
N SER A 60 -3.94 8.49 -8.88
CA SER A 60 -3.78 8.14 -7.47
C SER A 60 -3.29 6.71 -7.34
N THR A 61 -3.94 5.76 -8.01
CA THR A 61 -3.55 4.34 -7.96
C THR A 61 -2.12 4.12 -8.47
N ALA A 62 -1.71 4.82 -9.54
CA ALA A 62 -0.34 4.75 -10.05
C ALA A 62 0.68 5.38 -9.09
N ALA A 63 0.32 6.49 -8.44
CA ALA A 63 1.16 7.12 -7.42
C ALA A 63 1.30 6.23 -6.19
N ASP A 64 0.21 5.62 -5.73
CA ASP A 64 0.20 4.69 -4.61
C ASP A 64 1.03 3.43 -4.92
N PHE A 65 0.93 2.89 -6.14
CA PHE A 65 1.80 1.80 -6.63
C PHE A 65 3.29 2.18 -6.54
N LEU A 66 3.68 3.34 -7.07
CA LEU A 66 5.08 3.79 -7.07
C LEU A 66 5.59 4.02 -5.66
N LEU A 67 4.78 4.66 -4.81
CA LEU A 67 5.09 4.89 -3.40
C LEU A 67 5.29 3.57 -2.67
N ALA A 68 4.38 2.61 -2.86
CA ALA A 68 4.47 1.28 -2.26
C ALA A 68 5.69 0.51 -2.76
N PHE A 69 5.96 0.54 -4.06
CA PHE A 69 7.13 -0.10 -4.67
C PHE A 69 8.43 0.39 -4.04
N VAL A 70 8.60 1.71 -3.95
CA VAL A 70 9.80 2.32 -3.36
C VAL A 70 9.92 1.93 -1.89
N ILE A 71 8.87 2.10 -1.10
CA ILE A 71 8.91 1.80 0.34
C ILE A 71 9.21 0.32 0.60
N ILE A 72 8.57 -0.60 -0.11
CA ILE A 72 8.78 -2.04 0.05
C ILE A 72 10.20 -2.42 -0.37
N TYR A 73 10.68 -1.94 -1.52
CA TYR A 73 12.02 -2.26 -1.99
C TYR A 73 13.10 -1.74 -1.03
N PHE A 74 12.97 -0.50 -0.56
CA PHE A 74 13.96 0.08 0.34
C PHE A 74 13.85 -0.41 1.79
N SER A 75 12.74 -1.06 2.16
CA SER A 75 12.56 -1.62 3.51
C SER A 75 13.66 -2.61 3.91
N GLN A 76 14.24 -3.33 2.94
CA GLN A 76 15.31 -4.29 3.18
C GLN A 76 16.60 -3.67 3.72
N PHE A 77 16.86 -2.39 3.44
CA PHE A 77 18.06 -1.70 3.93
C PHE A 77 17.92 -1.19 5.36
N ILE A 78 16.68 -1.06 5.84
CA ILE A 78 16.36 -0.55 7.18
C ILE A 78 16.10 -1.71 8.13
N LEU A 79 15.48 -2.78 7.63
CA LEU A 79 15.04 -3.91 8.44
C LEU A 79 16.06 -5.07 8.38
N PRO A 80 16.70 -5.44 9.50
CA PRO A 80 17.75 -6.45 9.50
C PRO A 80 17.20 -7.83 9.13
N GLY A 81 17.94 -8.55 8.29
CA GLY A 81 17.61 -9.91 7.83
C GLY A 81 16.51 -9.97 6.75
N SER A 82 15.96 -8.84 6.32
CA SER A 82 14.96 -8.80 5.24
C SER A 82 15.65 -8.87 3.87
N ARG A 83 14.99 -9.51 2.91
CA ARG A 83 15.43 -9.56 1.51
C ARG A 83 14.23 -9.29 0.61
N VAL A 84 14.34 -8.28 -0.24
CA VAL A 84 13.26 -7.90 -1.16
C VAL A 84 13.86 -7.66 -2.54
N THR A 85 13.51 -8.48 -3.52
CA THR A 85 13.97 -8.27 -4.90
C THR A 85 13.14 -7.16 -5.56
N LEU A 86 13.65 -6.59 -6.66
CA LEU A 86 12.86 -5.64 -7.46
C LEU A 86 11.54 -6.27 -7.95
N MET A 87 11.57 -7.57 -8.29
CA MET A 87 10.37 -8.32 -8.69
C MET A 87 9.41 -8.48 -7.52
N GLY A 88 9.90 -8.85 -6.34
CA GLY A 88 9.09 -8.95 -5.13
C GLY A 88 8.40 -7.63 -4.79
N ALA A 89 9.15 -6.53 -4.78
CA ALA A 89 8.60 -5.20 -4.56
C ALA A 89 7.51 -4.85 -5.58
N ALA A 90 7.73 -5.12 -6.87
CA ALA A 90 6.76 -4.87 -7.93
C ALA A 90 5.48 -5.70 -7.77
N LEU A 91 5.60 -6.98 -7.41
CA LEU A 91 4.45 -7.86 -7.21
C LEU A 91 3.63 -7.42 -6.00
N ALA A 92 4.25 -7.17 -4.85
CA ALA A 92 3.54 -6.71 -3.65
C ALA A 92 2.90 -5.33 -3.85
N SER A 93 3.62 -4.38 -4.46
CA SER A 93 3.05 -3.06 -4.74
C SER A 93 1.90 -3.13 -5.75
N THR A 94 1.94 -4.05 -6.71
CA THR A 94 0.82 -4.31 -7.62
C THR A 94 -0.40 -4.82 -6.87
N LEU A 95 -0.24 -5.78 -5.95
CA LEU A 95 -1.35 -6.28 -5.14
C LEU A 95 -1.96 -5.20 -4.26
N LEU A 96 -1.13 -4.35 -3.64
CA LEU A 96 -1.57 -3.21 -2.86
C LEU A 96 -2.35 -2.21 -3.72
N ALA A 97 -1.80 -1.81 -4.87
CA ALA A 97 -2.44 -0.88 -5.78
C ALA A 97 -3.78 -1.41 -6.33
N LEU A 98 -3.87 -2.71 -6.60
CA LEU A 98 -5.13 -3.35 -6.99
C LEU A 98 -6.17 -3.28 -5.87
N ALA A 99 -5.77 -3.58 -4.63
CA ALA A 99 -6.67 -3.48 -3.49
C ALA A 99 -7.12 -2.03 -3.24
N GLU A 100 -6.21 -1.07 -3.35
CA GLU A 100 -6.51 0.36 -3.25
C GLU A 100 -7.41 0.85 -4.38
N TYR A 101 -7.24 0.37 -5.60
CA TYR A 101 -8.12 0.74 -6.70
C TYR A 101 -9.59 0.45 -6.37
N PHE A 102 -9.87 -0.72 -5.80
CA PHE A 102 -11.22 -1.07 -5.35
C PHE A 102 -11.67 -0.21 -4.15
N GLN A 103 -10.77 0.14 -3.23
CA GLN A 103 -11.09 1.02 -2.11
C GLN A 103 -11.42 2.45 -2.58
N HIS A 104 -10.60 3.02 -3.46
CA HIS A 104 -10.82 4.32 -4.09
C HIS A 104 -12.14 4.34 -4.84
N LEU A 105 -12.43 3.30 -5.64
CA LEU A 105 -13.70 3.16 -6.34
C LEU A 105 -14.90 3.10 -5.37
N TYR A 106 -14.77 2.37 -4.27
CA TYR A 106 -15.80 2.29 -3.22
C TYR A 106 -16.01 3.62 -2.52
N LEU A 107 -14.95 4.34 -2.15
CA LEU A 107 -15.02 5.65 -1.51
C LEU A 107 -15.68 6.69 -2.42
N ILE A 108 -15.30 6.70 -3.70
CA ILE A 108 -15.89 7.57 -4.72
C ILE A 108 -17.38 7.26 -4.90
N ARG A 109 -17.77 5.99 -5.05
CA ARG A 109 -19.18 5.60 -5.26
C ARG A 109 -20.06 5.81 -4.05
N SER A 110 -19.50 5.67 -2.84
CA SER A 110 -20.25 5.88 -1.58
C SER A 110 -20.38 7.35 -1.19
N GLY A 111 -19.81 8.28 -1.97
CA GLY A 111 -19.79 9.71 -1.63
C GLY A 111 -19.00 10.04 -0.37
N LYS A 112 -18.18 9.10 0.12
CA LYS A 112 -17.37 9.24 1.35
C LYS A 112 -15.99 9.84 1.08
N THR A 113 -15.82 10.50 -0.06
CA THR A 113 -14.60 11.24 -0.38
C THR A 113 -14.52 12.51 0.44
N GLU A 114 -13.44 12.73 1.18
CA GLU A 114 -13.24 13.91 2.05
C GLU A 114 -13.26 15.25 1.31
N LYS A 115 -13.24 15.25 -0.03
CA LYS A 115 -13.37 16.45 -0.88
C LYS A 115 -14.78 16.71 -1.42
N SER A 116 -15.79 15.96 -0.96
CA SER A 116 -17.20 16.27 -1.24
C SER A 116 -17.79 17.16 -0.16
N GLU A 117 -17.24 18.36 0.00
CA GLU A 117 -17.94 19.58 0.43
C GLU A 117 -17.39 20.76 -0.37
#